data_AF-A0A9P6MIH8-F1
#
_entry.id   AF-A0A9P6MIH8-F1
#
_cell.length_a   1.000
_cell.length_b   1.000
_cell.length_c   1.000
_cell.angle_alpha   90.00
_cell.angle_beta   90.00
_cell.angle_gamma   90.00
#
_symmetry.space_group_name_H-M   'P 1'
#
loop_
_entity.id
_entity.type
_entity.pdbx_description
1 polymer ?
#
loop_
_entity_poly.entity_id
_entity_poly.type
_entity_poly.pdbx_seq_one_letter_code
_entity_poly.pdbx_strand_id
1 'polypeptide(L)'
;MTEPDPVAIKVESLLQGNSDFNDFEDTINERNNLQIIRTTSSNSLTQYQFNMIDTPGLNDTHGEDEAHIARIFETLKAAGNIHLILITVGLGPFTDSLRKAIKCYFDMFPEFQSLVVFVHTSSDYKNLHSSQKKAHSELLTKKKTLHEIIGRDSCKHFEIDCDLDTNKPFKISITYNTIRNILCMAPFNQPVAMNRIMMRKTAKMKNVDNTLIDKYKAIVATRQTTLEFKNEAQAIVMDKLLKLEIQINDLRSEVSDHE
;
A
#
# COMPACT_ATOMS: atom_id res chain seq x y z
N MET A 1 -10.22 -24.08 -31.17
CA MET A 1 -9.57 -22.83 -31.59
C MET A 1 -10.68 -21.83 -31.82
N THR A 2 -10.83 -20.88 -30.90
CA THR A 2 -11.84 -19.83 -30.96
C THR A 2 -11.11 -18.53 -31.25
N GLU A 3 -11.52 -17.85 -32.33
CA GLU A 3 -10.95 -16.58 -32.77
C GLU A 3 -11.01 -15.51 -31.66
N PRO A 4 -9.97 -14.69 -31.49
CA PRO A 4 -10.08 -13.51 -30.65
C PRO A 4 -10.80 -12.38 -31.40
N ASP A 5 -11.86 -11.88 -30.77
CA ASP A 5 -12.58 -10.67 -31.14
C ASP A 5 -11.69 -9.41 -31.01
N PRO A 6 -11.89 -8.38 -31.85
CA PRO A 6 -10.94 -7.29 -32.02
C PRO A 6 -11.24 -6.12 -31.08
N VAL A 7 -10.22 -5.55 -30.43
CA VAL A 7 -10.24 -4.11 -30.10
C VAL A 7 -8.85 -3.49 -30.26
N ALA A 8 -8.81 -2.45 -31.09
CA ALA A 8 -7.67 -1.60 -31.37
C ALA A 8 -7.54 -0.46 -30.35
N ILE A 9 -6.30 -0.01 -30.10
CA ILE A 9 -6.06 1.38 -29.70
C ILE A 9 -5.05 1.97 -30.68
N LYS A 10 -5.57 2.83 -31.54
CA LYS A 10 -4.84 3.69 -32.46
C LYS A 10 -4.75 5.06 -31.80
N VAL A 11 -3.54 5.53 -31.50
CA VAL A 11 -3.29 6.92 -31.13
C VAL A 11 -2.64 7.60 -32.33
N GLU A 12 -3.48 8.10 -33.24
CA GLU A 12 -3.07 9.10 -34.23
C GLU A 12 -3.24 10.48 -33.60
N SER A 13 -2.14 11.22 -33.48
CA SER A 13 -2.22 12.66 -33.26
C SER A 13 -2.45 13.33 -34.62
N LEU A 14 -3.69 13.74 -34.86
CA LEU A 14 -4.10 14.61 -35.97
C LEU A 14 -4.31 16.04 -35.45
N LEU A 15 -3.39 16.92 -35.87
CA LEU A 15 -3.50 18.34 -36.21
C LEU A 15 -4.31 19.36 -35.38
N GLN A 16 -3.69 20.55 -35.28
CA GLN A 16 -4.24 21.91 -35.43
C GLN A 16 -5.33 22.40 -34.46
N GLY A 17 -5.00 23.44 -33.70
CA GLY A 17 -6.00 24.29 -33.03
C GLY A 17 -5.39 25.19 -31.96
N ASN A 18 -5.53 26.50 -32.15
CA ASN A 18 -5.01 27.58 -31.31
C ASN A 18 -5.60 27.62 -29.89
N SER A 19 -4.74 27.68 -28.87
CA SER A 19 -4.81 28.64 -27.74
C SER A 19 -3.70 28.37 -26.71
N ASP A 20 -3.12 29.45 -26.18
CA ASP A 20 -1.99 29.56 -25.22
C ASP A 20 -0.59 29.35 -25.81
N PHE A 21 -0.19 30.31 -26.66
CA PHE A 21 1.10 30.36 -27.37
C PHE A 21 2.34 30.43 -26.47
N ASN A 22 2.23 30.99 -25.26
CA ASN A 22 3.40 31.30 -24.44
C ASN A 22 3.96 30.09 -23.67
N ASP A 23 3.12 29.20 -23.14
CA ASP A 23 3.61 27.95 -22.49
C ASP A 23 4.05 26.90 -23.53
N PHE A 24 3.56 27.03 -24.77
CA PHE A 24 3.88 26.16 -25.89
C PHE A 24 5.29 26.39 -26.45
N GLU A 25 5.69 27.65 -26.57
CA GLU A 25 7.01 28.08 -27.06
C GLU A 25 8.14 27.60 -26.14
N ASP A 26 8.01 27.77 -24.82
CA ASP A 26 9.06 27.36 -23.86
C ASP A 26 9.27 25.84 -23.87
N THR A 27 8.19 25.06 -23.98
CA THR A 27 8.25 23.59 -24.00
C THR A 27 8.76 23.02 -25.34
N ILE A 28 8.59 23.76 -26.45
CA ILE A 28 9.11 23.38 -27.77
C ILE A 28 10.57 23.82 -27.94
N ASN A 29 10.93 25.00 -27.43
CA ASN A 29 12.28 25.55 -27.55
C ASN A 29 13.33 24.73 -26.77
N GLU A 30 12.94 24.07 -25.67
CA GLU A 30 13.79 23.11 -24.96
C GLU A 30 13.98 21.76 -25.70
N ARG A 31 13.12 21.44 -26.68
CA ARG A 31 13.16 20.17 -27.45
C ARG A 31 14.01 20.20 -28.71
N ASN A 32 14.54 21.36 -29.10
CA ASN A 32 15.32 21.53 -30.34
C ASN A 32 16.63 20.70 -30.40
N ASN A 33 17.01 20.03 -29.30
CA ASN A 33 18.17 19.13 -29.24
C ASN A 33 17.82 17.63 -29.11
N LEU A 34 16.55 17.23 -29.23
CA LEU A 34 16.16 15.82 -29.15
C LEU A 34 16.21 15.16 -30.53
N GLN A 35 17.19 14.28 -30.75
CA GLN A 35 17.18 13.39 -31.90
C GLN A 35 16.00 12.41 -31.80
N ILE A 36 15.09 12.47 -32.78
CA ILE A 36 14.03 11.47 -32.94
C ILE A 36 14.68 10.18 -33.44
N ILE A 37 15.06 9.30 -32.52
CA ILE A 37 15.50 7.94 -32.87
C ILE A 37 14.24 7.15 -33.22
N ARG A 38 13.96 7.01 -34.53
CA ARG A 38 12.98 6.03 -35.02
C ARG A 38 13.60 4.65 -34.93
N THR A 39 13.47 4.00 -33.76
CA THR A 39 13.78 2.58 -33.64
C THR A 39 12.72 1.78 -34.41
N THR A 40 13.07 1.36 -35.62
CA THR A 40 12.38 0.27 -36.34
C THR A 40 12.76 -1.06 -35.67
N SER A 41 12.23 -1.31 -34.47
CA SER A 41 12.36 -2.62 -33.83
C SER A 41 11.16 -3.49 -34.20
N SER A 42 11.39 -4.40 -35.14
CA SER A 42 10.58 -5.58 -35.43
C SER A 42 10.58 -6.56 -34.25
N ASN A 43 9.97 -6.17 -33.13
CA ASN A 43 9.80 -7.05 -31.98
C ASN A 43 8.33 -7.46 -31.91
N SER A 44 8.08 -8.77 -31.84
CA SER A 44 6.76 -9.35 -31.53
C SER A 44 6.09 -8.53 -30.42
N LEU A 45 4.91 -7.99 -30.70
CA LEU A 45 4.13 -7.23 -29.72
C LEU A 45 3.72 -8.16 -28.58
N THR A 46 4.53 -8.20 -27.52
CA THR A 46 4.18 -8.95 -26.31
C THR A 46 2.94 -8.31 -25.69
N GLN A 47 1.83 -9.03 -25.74
CA GLN A 47 0.58 -8.60 -25.14
C GLN A 47 0.55 -8.99 -23.66
N TYR A 48 0.14 -8.04 -22.80
CA TYR A 48 0.04 -8.24 -21.36
C TYR A 48 -1.43 -8.11 -20.92
N GLN A 49 -1.86 -9.01 -20.03
CA GLN A 49 -3.13 -8.91 -19.32
C GLN A 49 -2.86 -8.46 -17.89
N PHE A 50 -3.53 -7.40 -17.45
CA PHE A 50 -3.40 -6.87 -16.10
C PHE A 50 -4.65 -7.19 -15.30
N ASN A 51 -4.47 -7.83 -14.15
CA ASN A 51 -5.53 -8.05 -13.16
C ASN A 51 -5.32 -7.04 -12.03
N MET A 52 -6.27 -6.13 -11.85
CA MET A 52 -6.24 -5.13 -10.80
C MET A 52 -7.12 -5.55 -9.64
N ILE A 53 -6.61 -5.42 -8.43
CA ILE A 53 -7.33 -5.71 -7.18
C ILE A 53 -7.43 -4.40 -6.44
N ASP A 54 -8.66 -3.92 -6.28
CA ASP A 54 -8.94 -2.77 -5.44
C ASP A 54 -9.03 -3.20 -3.98
N THR A 55 -8.49 -2.39 -3.08
CA THR A 55 -8.42 -2.69 -1.65
C THR A 55 -8.89 -1.49 -0.84
N PRO A 56 -9.51 -1.70 0.33
CA PRO A 56 -9.82 -0.61 1.24
C PRO A 56 -8.60 0.26 1.55
N GLY A 57 -8.81 1.57 1.77
CA GLY A 57 -7.72 2.51 2.04
C GLY A 57 -7.01 2.24 3.37
N LEU A 58 -5.69 2.45 3.43
CA LEU A 58 -4.88 2.18 4.63
C LEU A 58 -5.26 3.02 5.86
N ASN A 59 -5.86 4.20 5.66
CA ASN A 59 -6.20 5.15 6.72
C ASN A 59 -7.69 5.10 7.12
N ASP A 60 -8.44 4.10 6.65
CA ASP A 60 -9.85 3.90 6.98
C ASP A 60 -10.00 3.03 8.23
N THR A 61 -9.27 3.39 9.27
CA THR A 61 -9.12 2.58 10.47
C THR A 61 -9.39 3.45 11.69
N HIS A 62 -10.41 3.09 12.46
CA HIS A 62 -10.71 3.70 13.76
C HIS A 62 -9.73 3.20 14.84
N GLY A 63 -8.43 3.07 14.52
CA GLY A 63 -7.37 2.56 15.41
C GLY A 63 -7.03 1.08 15.26
N GLU A 64 -7.65 0.37 14.31
CA GLU A 64 -7.45 -1.07 14.05
C GLU A 64 -6.54 -1.36 12.85
N ASP A 65 -5.42 -0.64 12.75
CA ASP A 65 -4.49 -0.71 11.60
C ASP A 65 -4.07 -2.15 11.30
N GLU A 66 -3.69 -2.92 12.33
CA GLU A 66 -3.22 -4.30 12.16
C GLU A 66 -4.30 -5.23 11.57
N ALA A 67 -5.53 -5.16 12.07
CA ALA A 67 -6.64 -6.01 11.61
C ALA A 67 -7.09 -5.62 10.19
N HIS A 68 -7.06 -4.33 9.87
CA HIS A 68 -7.36 -3.84 8.53
C HIS A 68 -6.32 -4.28 7.51
N ILE A 69 -5.02 -4.14 7.84
CA ILE A 69 -3.92 -4.57 6.98
C ILE A 69 -3.93 -6.10 6.80
N ALA A 70 -4.32 -6.87 7.83
CA ALA A 70 -4.51 -8.31 7.71
C ALA A 70 -5.62 -8.67 6.69
N ARG A 71 -6.74 -7.94 6.68
CA ARG A 71 -7.83 -8.14 5.69
C ARG A 71 -7.38 -7.85 4.26
N ILE A 72 -6.60 -6.78 4.06
CA ILE A 72 -5.97 -6.47 2.76
C ILE A 72 -5.08 -7.65 2.34
N PHE A 73 -4.27 -8.17 3.25
CA PHE A 73 -3.36 -9.28 2.96
C PHE A 73 -4.08 -10.57 2.55
N GLU A 74 -5.19 -10.93 3.21
CA GLU A 74 -5.98 -12.10 2.80
C GLU A 74 -6.60 -11.91 1.41
N THR A 75 -6.97 -10.69 1.04
CA THR A 75 -7.42 -10.37 -0.33
C THR A 75 -6.29 -10.60 -1.34
N LEU A 76 -5.07 -10.14 -1.02
CA LEU A 76 -3.91 -10.33 -1.89
C LEU A 76 -3.51 -11.81 -2.03
N LYS A 77 -3.69 -12.63 -0.98
CA LYS A 77 -3.41 -14.07 -1.04
C LYS A 77 -4.20 -14.80 -2.11
N ALA A 78 -5.46 -14.43 -2.32
CA ALA A 78 -6.30 -15.01 -3.37
C ALA A 78 -5.76 -14.76 -4.79
N ALA A 79 -4.93 -13.73 -4.98
CA ALA A 79 -4.32 -13.39 -6.27
C ALA A 79 -3.16 -14.32 -6.67
N GLY A 80 -2.58 -15.06 -5.72
CA GLY A 80 -1.43 -15.96 -5.94
C GLY A 80 -0.09 -15.23 -6.06
N ASN A 81 0.08 -14.38 -7.09
CA ASN A 81 1.32 -13.62 -7.33
C ASN A 81 1.06 -12.13 -7.50
N ILE A 82 1.84 -11.30 -6.80
CA ILE A 82 1.77 -9.84 -6.91
C ILE A 82 3.00 -9.32 -7.65
N HIS A 83 2.77 -8.48 -8.67
CA HIS A 83 3.84 -7.92 -9.52
C HIS A 83 4.12 -6.45 -9.23
N LEU A 84 3.12 -5.73 -8.74
CA LEU A 84 3.17 -4.29 -8.50
C LEU A 84 2.12 -3.93 -7.46
N ILE A 85 2.48 -3.07 -6.51
CA ILE A 85 1.57 -2.54 -5.50
C ILE A 85 1.56 -1.03 -5.67
N LEU A 86 0.38 -0.46 -5.94
CA LEU A 86 0.21 0.98 -6.08
C LEU A 86 -0.37 1.53 -4.79
N ILE A 87 0.37 2.42 -4.12
CA ILE A 87 -0.15 3.17 -2.98
C ILE A 87 -0.48 4.58 -3.47
N THR A 88 -1.76 4.87 -3.58
CA THR A 88 -2.25 6.19 -4.00
C THR A 88 -2.22 7.16 -2.82
N VAL A 89 -1.64 8.34 -3.03
CA VAL A 89 -1.52 9.41 -2.04
C VAL A 89 -2.16 10.67 -2.60
N GLY A 90 -3.13 11.25 -1.89
CA GLY A 90 -3.81 12.48 -2.32
C GLY A 90 -3.02 13.77 -2.02
N LEU A 91 -3.61 14.92 -2.36
CA LEU A 91 -3.02 16.25 -2.16
C LEU A 91 -2.87 16.68 -0.67
N GLY A 92 -3.56 16.06 0.28
CA GLY A 92 -3.49 16.43 1.70
C GLY A 92 -2.15 16.15 2.42
N PRO A 93 -1.92 16.74 3.60
CA PRO A 93 -0.76 16.44 4.42
C PRO A 93 -0.82 15.00 4.96
N PHE A 94 0.35 14.42 5.26
CA PHE A 94 0.44 13.14 5.97
C PHE A 94 -0.02 13.31 7.42
N THR A 95 -1.25 12.88 7.71
CA THR A 95 -1.74 12.76 9.08
C THR A 95 -0.95 11.70 9.84
N ASP A 96 -0.86 11.84 11.16
CA ASP A 96 -0.16 10.85 12.00
C ASP A 96 -0.76 9.45 11.88
N SER A 97 -2.07 9.36 11.66
CA SER A 97 -2.76 8.09 11.40
C SER A 97 -2.25 7.43 10.11
N LEU A 98 -2.18 8.18 9.01
CA LEU A 98 -1.68 7.67 7.73
C LEU A 98 -0.21 7.28 7.83
N ARG A 99 0.61 8.05 8.56
CA ARG A 99 2.02 7.72 8.83
C ARG A 99 2.14 6.37 9.55
N LYS A 100 1.34 6.15 10.59
CA LYS A 100 1.29 4.91 11.37
C LYS A 100 0.81 3.73 10.53
N ALA A 101 -0.25 3.90 9.74
CA ALA A 101 -0.77 2.85 8.87
C ALA A 101 0.24 2.42 7.80
N ILE A 102 0.91 3.37 7.13
CA ILE A 102 1.97 3.07 6.17
C ILE A 102 3.13 2.36 6.87
N LYS A 103 3.57 2.86 8.03
CA LYS A 103 4.62 2.21 8.80
C LYS A 103 4.25 0.77 9.16
N CYS A 104 3.04 0.55 9.66
CA CYS A 104 2.51 -0.75 10.03
C CYS A 104 2.54 -1.71 8.82
N TYR A 105 2.11 -1.24 7.65
CA TYR A 105 2.12 -2.03 6.42
C TYR A 105 3.52 -2.53 6.06
N PHE A 106 4.52 -1.64 6.06
CA PHE A 106 5.90 -2.02 5.74
C PHE A 106 6.59 -2.85 6.84
N ASP A 107 6.22 -2.64 8.11
CA ASP A 107 6.70 -3.47 9.21
C ASP A 107 6.14 -4.91 9.11
N MET A 108 4.89 -5.07 8.66
CA MET A 108 4.23 -6.36 8.47
C MET A 108 4.69 -7.10 7.22
N PHE A 109 4.98 -6.37 6.12
CA PHE A 109 5.32 -6.93 4.80
C PHE A 109 6.55 -6.27 4.15
N PRO A 110 7.75 -6.40 4.75
CA PRO A 110 8.97 -5.82 4.19
C PRO A 110 9.33 -6.37 2.80
N GLU A 111 8.86 -7.57 2.46
CA GLU A 111 9.06 -8.21 1.15
C GLU A 111 8.37 -7.45 0.01
N PHE A 112 7.32 -6.68 0.29
CA PHE A 112 6.59 -5.91 -0.72
C PHE A 112 7.32 -4.65 -1.16
N GLN A 113 8.37 -4.24 -0.46
CA GLN A 113 8.99 -2.96 -0.68
C GLN A 113 9.50 -2.74 -2.10
N SER A 114 10.06 -3.77 -2.76
CA SER A 114 10.53 -3.67 -4.14
C SER A 114 9.39 -3.56 -5.17
N LEU A 115 8.17 -3.92 -4.77
CA LEU A 115 6.98 -3.88 -5.62
C LEU A 115 6.14 -2.61 -5.42
N VAL A 116 6.37 -1.86 -4.34
CA VAL A 116 5.58 -0.69 -4.02
C VAL A 116 6.00 0.51 -4.86
N VAL A 117 4.99 1.15 -5.46
CA VAL A 117 5.09 2.41 -6.16
C VAL A 117 4.08 3.37 -5.56
N PHE A 118 4.53 4.57 -5.21
CA PHE A 118 3.66 5.63 -4.75
C PHE A 118 3.13 6.44 -5.92
N VAL A 119 1.81 6.59 -5.99
CA VAL A 119 1.15 7.38 -7.03
C VAL A 119 0.52 8.60 -6.35
N HIS A 120 1.10 9.77 -6.57
CA HIS A 120 0.55 11.03 -6.10
C HIS A 120 -0.58 11.45 -7.02
N THR A 121 -1.79 11.53 -6.48
CA THR A 121 -3.04 11.82 -7.19
C THR A 121 -3.47 13.26 -6.95
N SER A 122 -4.29 13.78 -7.87
CA SER A 122 -4.76 15.17 -7.87
C SER A 122 -3.62 16.20 -8.05
N SER A 123 -2.50 15.82 -8.66
CA SER A 123 -1.47 16.78 -9.04
C SER A 123 -1.95 17.57 -10.26
N ASP A 124 -2.49 18.77 -10.08
CA ASP A 124 -2.77 19.66 -11.22
C ASP A 124 -1.44 19.94 -11.94
N TYR A 125 -1.33 19.56 -13.21
CA TYR A 125 -0.11 19.81 -14.00
C TYR A 125 0.32 21.28 -14.00
N LYS A 126 -0.61 22.23 -13.82
CA LYS A 126 -0.26 23.66 -13.66
C LYS A 126 0.67 23.89 -12.46
N ASN A 127 0.52 23.07 -11.42
CA ASN A 127 1.28 23.12 -10.17
C ASN A 127 2.53 22.21 -10.22
N LEU A 128 2.71 21.40 -11.26
CA LEU A 128 3.87 20.54 -11.45
C LEU A 128 5.03 21.22 -12.19
N HIS A 129 4.80 22.41 -12.75
CA HIS A 129 5.87 23.20 -13.36
C HIS A 129 6.89 23.63 -12.31
N SER A 130 8.19 23.53 -12.63
CA SER A 130 9.30 23.85 -11.71
C SER A 130 9.28 25.31 -11.21
N SER A 131 8.61 26.20 -11.94
CA SER A 131 8.37 27.60 -11.54
C SER A 131 7.39 27.73 -10.37
N GLN A 132 6.52 26.75 -10.14
CA GLN A 132 5.57 26.72 -9.03
C GLN A 132 6.20 26.07 -7.77
N LYS A 133 7.04 26.85 -7.10
CA LYS A 133 7.84 26.42 -5.94
C LYS A 133 7.05 25.72 -4.83
N LYS A 134 5.78 26.10 -4.61
CA LYS A 134 4.99 25.61 -3.47
C LYS A 134 4.56 24.15 -3.62
N ALA A 135 3.91 23.80 -4.73
CA ALA A 135 3.43 22.43 -4.95
C ALA A 135 4.60 21.44 -5.14
N HIS A 136 5.65 21.87 -5.84
CA HIS A 136 6.89 21.09 -5.92
C HIS A 136 7.51 20.86 -4.54
N SER A 137 7.56 21.89 -3.68
CA SER A 137 8.05 21.77 -2.31
C SER A 137 7.20 20.81 -1.48
N GLU A 138 5.86 20.89 -1.55
CA GLU A 138 4.97 20.00 -0.80
C GLU A 138 5.15 18.53 -1.19
N LEU A 139 5.29 18.27 -2.49
CA LEU A 139 5.58 16.95 -3.03
C LEU A 139 6.95 16.43 -2.56
N LEU A 140 7.99 17.27 -2.58
CA LEU A 140 9.31 16.91 -2.03
C LEU A 140 9.23 16.60 -0.53
N THR A 141 8.47 17.38 0.24
CA THR A 141 8.22 17.11 1.67
C THR A 141 7.49 15.78 1.87
N LYS A 142 6.53 15.44 1.00
CA LYS A 142 5.84 14.14 1.03
C LYS A 142 6.77 12.97 0.71
N LYS A 143 7.58 13.09 -0.34
CA LYS A 143 8.59 12.08 -0.70
C LYS A 143 9.57 11.87 0.46
N LYS A 144 10.05 12.96 1.07
CA LYS A 144 10.91 12.91 2.27
C LYS A 144 10.22 12.25 3.47
N THR A 145 8.96 12.61 3.73
CA THR A 145 8.16 12.00 4.81
C THR A 145 7.99 10.50 4.62
N LEU A 146 7.65 10.06 3.40
CA LEU A 146 7.55 8.63 3.08
C LEU A 146 8.89 7.91 3.27
N HIS A 147 9.97 8.55 2.84
CA HIS A 147 11.31 8.03 3.05
C HIS A 147 11.64 7.86 4.55
N GLU A 148 11.32 8.85 5.39
CA GLU A 148 11.51 8.79 6.85
C GLU A 148 10.68 7.66 7.49
N ILE A 149 9.44 7.44 7.02
CA ILE A 149 8.54 6.40 7.56
C ILE A 149 9.04 5.00 7.22
N ILE A 150 9.48 4.80 5.98
CA ILE A 150 9.88 3.49 5.42
C ILE A 150 11.36 3.21 5.75
N GLY A 151 12.15 4.24 6.01
CA GLY A 151 13.56 4.17 6.39
C GLY A 151 14.50 3.76 5.25
N ARG A 152 14.10 3.91 3.98
CA ARG A 152 14.86 3.47 2.79
C ARG A 152 14.55 4.31 1.55
N ASP A 153 15.56 4.55 0.71
CA ASP A 153 15.53 5.47 -0.44
C ASP A 153 14.85 4.96 -1.73
N SER A 154 14.34 3.73 -1.75
CA SER A 154 14.15 3.01 -3.03
C SER A 154 12.74 2.94 -3.61
N CYS A 155 11.72 3.55 -2.98
CA CYS A 155 10.36 3.48 -3.53
C CYS A 155 10.22 4.44 -4.73
N LYS A 156 9.65 3.95 -5.84
CA LYS A 156 9.40 4.83 -7.00
C LYS A 156 8.15 5.66 -6.75
N HIS A 157 8.17 6.88 -7.30
CA HIS A 157 7.07 7.82 -7.20
C HIS A 157 6.63 8.26 -8.60
N PHE A 158 5.32 8.32 -8.82
CA PHE A 158 4.72 8.91 -10.01
C PHE A 158 3.66 9.93 -9.61
N GLU A 159 3.38 10.85 -10.52
CA GLU A 159 2.40 11.92 -10.34
C GLU A 159 1.39 11.81 -11.47
N ILE A 160 0.11 11.76 -11.10
CA ILE A 160 -1.00 11.62 -12.03
C ILE A 160 -2.01 12.74 -11.74
N ASP A 161 -2.34 13.50 -12.78
CA ASP A 161 -3.51 14.36 -12.77
C ASP A 161 -4.73 13.51 -13.10
N CYS A 162 -5.66 13.42 -12.15
CA CYS A 162 -6.89 12.68 -12.33
C CYS A 162 -7.98 13.52 -13.02
N ASP A 163 -7.76 14.85 -13.18
CA ASP A 163 -8.67 15.74 -13.89
C ASP A 163 -8.32 15.79 -15.38
N LEU A 164 -8.80 14.78 -16.11
CA LEU A 164 -8.62 14.63 -17.54
C LEU A 164 -9.65 15.44 -18.33
N ASP A 165 -9.49 16.77 -18.32
CA ASP A 165 -10.23 17.66 -19.20
C ASP A 165 -9.84 17.40 -20.67
N THR A 166 -10.81 16.96 -21.49
CA THR A 166 -10.63 16.68 -22.93
C THR A 166 -10.13 17.88 -23.72
N ASN A 167 -10.31 19.10 -23.20
CA ASN A 167 -9.81 20.32 -23.82
C ASN A 167 -8.30 20.54 -23.59
N LYS A 168 -7.62 19.67 -22.83
CA LYS A 168 -6.19 19.76 -22.52
C LYS A 168 -5.43 18.50 -22.97
N PRO A 169 -5.23 18.29 -24.29
CA PRO A 169 -4.65 17.06 -24.84
C PRO A 169 -3.23 16.76 -24.33
N PHE A 170 -2.48 17.79 -23.94
CA PHE A 170 -1.16 17.63 -23.33
C PHE A 170 -1.22 16.95 -21.95
N LYS A 171 -2.15 17.35 -21.08
CA LYS A 171 -2.36 16.72 -19.76
C LYS A 171 -2.72 15.24 -19.89
N ILE A 172 -3.60 14.95 -20.84
CA ILE A 172 -4.01 13.59 -21.18
C ILE A 172 -2.80 12.76 -21.62
N SER A 173 -1.97 13.31 -22.51
CA SER A 173 -0.78 12.64 -23.02
C SER A 173 0.24 12.33 -21.92
N ILE A 174 0.52 13.29 -21.02
CA ILE A 174 1.45 13.04 -19.90
C ILE A 174 0.86 11.97 -18.97
N THR A 175 -0.43 12.08 -18.63
CA THR A 175 -1.09 11.11 -17.76
C THR A 175 -1.03 9.70 -18.34
N TYR A 176 -1.36 9.52 -19.62
CA TYR A 176 -1.26 8.21 -20.28
C TYR A 176 0.17 7.70 -20.35
N ASN A 177 1.17 8.55 -20.61
CA ASN A 177 2.57 8.16 -20.57
C ASN A 177 2.99 7.71 -19.17
N THR A 178 2.55 8.40 -18.12
CA THR A 178 2.79 8.00 -16.73
C THR A 178 2.14 6.66 -16.42
N ILE A 179 0.86 6.47 -16.77
CA ILE A 179 0.15 5.20 -16.59
C ILE A 179 0.88 4.07 -17.34
N ARG A 180 1.28 4.32 -18.58
CA ARG A 180 2.07 3.36 -19.38
C ARG A 180 3.37 3.00 -18.66
N ASN A 181 4.10 3.98 -18.14
CA ASN A 181 5.35 3.74 -17.43
C ASN A 181 5.13 2.90 -16.15
N ILE A 182 4.06 3.16 -15.41
CA ILE A 182 3.67 2.36 -14.24
C ILE A 182 3.35 0.93 -14.65
N LEU A 183 2.50 0.74 -15.66
CA LEU A 183 2.10 -0.59 -16.14
C LEU A 183 3.29 -1.38 -16.70
N CYS A 184 4.22 -0.71 -17.38
CA CYS A 184 5.45 -1.33 -17.85
C CYS A 184 6.31 -1.87 -16.70
N MET A 185 6.18 -1.39 -15.46
CA MET A 185 6.96 -1.95 -14.35
C MET A 185 6.50 -3.36 -13.94
N ALA A 186 5.20 -3.65 -14.00
CA ALA A 186 4.67 -4.94 -13.56
C ALA A 186 5.33 -6.17 -14.24
N PRO A 187 5.53 -6.21 -15.58
CA PRO A 187 6.19 -7.35 -16.22
C PRO A 187 7.71 -7.44 -15.96
N PHE A 188 8.36 -6.34 -15.55
CA PHE A 188 9.81 -6.34 -15.27
C PHE A 188 10.15 -6.53 -13.79
N ASN A 189 9.16 -6.41 -12.90
CA ASN A 189 9.33 -6.70 -11.49
C ASN A 189 9.36 -8.22 -11.26
N GLN A 190 10.19 -8.67 -10.31
CA GLN A 190 10.14 -10.05 -9.84
C GLN A 190 8.87 -10.25 -9.02
N PRO A 191 7.93 -11.13 -9.42
CA PRO A 191 6.69 -11.31 -8.69
C PRO A 191 6.94 -11.90 -7.30
N VAL A 192 6.15 -11.47 -6.34
CA VAL A 192 6.11 -12.04 -5.00
C VAL A 192 4.97 -13.06 -4.94
N ALA A 193 5.33 -14.31 -4.65
CA ALA A 193 4.38 -15.40 -4.45
C ALA A 193 3.76 -15.29 -3.05
N MET A 194 2.46 -15.06 -2.99
CA MET A 194 1.74 -14.75 -1.75
C MET A 194 1.70 -15.92 -0.77
N ASN A 195 1.78 -17.16 -1.27
CA ASN A 195 1.87 -18.36 -0.42
C ASN A 195 3.19 -18.46 0.37
N ARG A 196 4.22 -17.67 0.01
CA ARG A 196 5.51 -17.62 0.70
C ARG A 196 5.62 -16.44 1.67
N ILE A 197 4.67 -15.51 1.63
CA ILE A 197 4.68 -14.34 2.50
C ILE A 197 3.98 -14.68 3.80
N MET A 198 4.67 -14.39 4.91
CA MET A 198 4.10 -14.46 6.24
C MET A 198 4.01 -13.06 6.80
N MET A 199 2.84 -12.75 7.37
CA MET A 199 2.61 -11.49 8.08
C MET A 199 3.52 -11.43 9.30
N ARG A 200 4.37 -10.40 9.37
CA ARG A 200 5.23 -10.18 10.54
C ARG A 200 4.48 -9.46 11.64
N LYS A 201 4.73 -9.84 12.89
CA LYS A 201 4.19 -9.13 14.05
C LYS A 201 4.82 -7.75 14.17
N THR A 202 3.98 -6.73 14.34
CA THR A 202 4.42 -5.35 14.63
C THR A 202 5.05 -5.25 16.02
N ALA A 203 5.75 -4.15 16.31
CA ALA A 203 6.31 -3.91 17.64
C ALA A 203 5.21 -3.88 18.73
N LYS A 204 4.04 -3.33 18.41
CA LYS A 204 2.87 -3.30 19.29
C LYS A 204 2.40 -4.74 19.62
N MET A 205 2.23 -5.59 18.60
CA MET A 205 1.84 -6.99 18.80
C MET A 205 2.86 -7.76 19.65
N LYS A 206 4.16 -7.57 19.39
CA LYS A 206 5.23 -8.21 20.17
C LYS A 206 5.21 -7.77 21.64
N ASN A 207 4.91 -6.50 21.92
CA ASN A 207 4.82 -5.99 23.29
C ASN A 207 3.62 -6.59 24.04
N VAL A 208 2.48 -6.74 23.35
CA VAL A 208 1.30 -7.42 23.90
C VAL A 208 1.63 -8.89 24.20
N ASP A 209 2.27 -9.60 23.27
CA ASP A 209 2.70 -10.99 23.49
C ASP A 209 3.60 -11.12 24.72
N ASN A 210 4.61 -10.25 24.86
CA ASN A 210 5.53 -10.27 25.99
C ASN A 210 4.79 -10.05 27.32
N THR A 211 3.87 -9.09 27.35
CA THR A 211 3.04 -8.80 28.53
C THR A 211 2.18 -10.01 28.91
N LEU A 212 1.59 -10.70 27.92
CA LEU A 212 0.79 -11.89 28.14
C LEU A 212 1.63 -13.07 28.63
N ILE A 213 2.84 -13.26 28.06
CA ILE A 213 3.79 -14.29 28.49
C ILE A 213 4.18 -14.07 29.96
N ASP A 214 4.47 -12.84 30.36
CA ASP A 214 4.86 -12.52 31.73
C ASP A 214 3.70 -12.75 32.72
N LYS A 215 2.48 -12.34 32.34
CA LYS A 215 1.28 -12.65 33.13
C LYS A 215 1.05 -14.15 33.26
N TYR A 216 1.21 -14.91 32.18
CA TYR A 216 1.07 -16.36 32.19
C TYR A 216 2.13 -17.02 33.11
N LYS A 217 3.40 -16.61 33.01
CA LYS A 217 4.46 -17.08 33.90
C LYS A 217 4.18 -16.77 35.36
N ALA A 218 3.67 -15.58 35.67
CA ALA A 218 3.29 -15.20 37.02
C ALA A 218 2.17 -16.12 37.56
N ILE A 219 1.14 -16.38 36.76
CA ILE A 219 0.05 -17.31 37.12
C ILE A 219 0.58 -18.72 37.38
N VAL A 220 1.46 -19.24 36.50
CA VAL A 220 2.07 -20.56 36.68
C VAL A 220 2.92 -20.63 37.95
N ALA A 221 3.71 -19.58 38.25
CA ALA A 221 4.52 -19.52 39.47
C ALA A 221 3.66 -19.42 40.74
N THR A 222 2.58 -18.63 40.71
CA THR A 222 1.59 -18.57 41.80
C THR A 222 0.90 -19.92 41.98
N ARG A 223 0.57 -20.62 40.88
CA ARG A 223 -0.01 -21.97 40.94
C ARG A 223 0.96 -22.96 41.57
N GLN A 224 2.23 -22.95 41.17
CA GLN A 224 3.26 -23.84 41.72
C GLN A 224 3.42 -23.63 43.23
N THR A 225 3.53 -22.37 43.67
CA THR A 225 3.63 -22.02 45.11
C THR A 225 2.34 -22.29 45.89
N THR A 226 1.16 -22.16 45.27
CA THR A 226 -0.14 -22.45 45.90
C THR A 226 -0.43 -23.97 45.95
N LEU A 227 0.07 -24.74 45.00
CA LEU A 227 -0.01 -26.22 45.00
C LEU A 227 1.04 -26.87 45.90
N GLU A 228 2.12 -26.15 46.24
CA GLU A 228 3.08 -26.56 47.28
C GLU A 228 2.47 -26.54 48.70
N PHE A 229 1.23 -26.06 48.89
CA PHE A 229 0.44 -26.34 50.09
C PHE A 229 -0.01 -27.81 50.11
N LYS A 230 0.92 -28.63 50.63
CA LYS A 230 0.99 -30.04 51.07
C LYS A 230 -0.26 -30.94 51.27
N ASN A 231 -1.46 -30.62 50.82
CA ASN A 231 -2.61 -31.53 50.92
C ASN A 231 -3.33 -31.69 49.57
N GLU A 232 -3.37 -32.92 49.07
CA GLU A 232 -4.02 -33.33 47.81
C GLU A 232 -5.48 -32.85 47.72
N ALA A 233 -6.17 -32.79 48.86
CA ALA A 233 -7.52 -32.26 48.96
C ALA A 233 -7.61 -30.75 48.63
N GLN A 234 -6.62 -29.95 49.06
CA GLN A 234 -6.58 -28.51 48.75
C GLN A 234 -6.25 -28.26 47.28
N ALA A 235 -5.36 -29.06 46.69
CA ALA A 235 -5.06 -29.00 45.26
C ALA A 235 -6.32 -29.27 44.40
N ILE A 236 -7.12 -30.26 44.77
CA ILE A 236 -8.39 -30.58 44.07
C ILE A 236 -9.41 -29.45 44.20
N VAL A 237 -9.53 -28.84 45.37
CA VAL A 237 -10.45 -27.70 45.58
C VAL A 237 -10.00 -26.49 44.78
N MET A 238 -8.69 -26.22 44.72
CA MET A 238 -8.16 -25.07 43.99
C MET A 238 -8.28 -25.24 42.47
N ASP A 239 -8.10 -26.46 41.94
CA ASP A 239 -8.34 -26.75 40.52
C ASP A 239 -9.81 -26.55 40.13
N LYS A 240 -10.75 -26.90 41.02
CA LYS A 240 -12.18 -26.66 40.82
C LYS A 240 -12.54 -25.17 40.86
N LEU A 241 -11.98 -24.41 41.82
CA LEU A 241 -12.18 -22.96 41.90
C LEU A 241 -11.70 -22.26 40.64
N LEU A 242 -10.52 -22.65 40.13
CA LEU A 242 -9.97 -22.06 38.91
C LEU A 242 -10.84 -22.35 37.67
N LYS A 243 -11.34 -23.59 37.53
CA LYS A 243 -12.26 -23.95 36.44
C LYS A 243 -13.54 -23.14 36.49
N LEU A 244 -14.09 -22.91 37.69
CA LEU A 244 -15.25 -22.05 37.87
C LEU A 244 -14.95 -20.60 37.52
N GLU A 245 -13.78 -20.09 37.88
CA GLU A 245 -13.37 -18.70 37.60
C GLU A 245 -13.16 -18.46 36.10
N ILE A 246 -12.61 -19.45 35.37
CA ILE A 246 -12.54 -19.43 33.90
C ILE A 246 -13.96 -19.42 33.31
N GLN A 247 -14.85 -20.32 33.74
CA GLN A 247 -16.23 -20.35 33.26
C GLN A 247 -17.00 -19.06 33.53
N ILE A 248 -16.79 -18.43 34.69
CA ILE A 248 -17.42 -17.14 35.02
C ILE A 248 -16.90 -16.04 34.09
N ASN A 249 -15.62 -16.03 33.76
CA ASN A 249 -15.06 -15.05 32.83
C ASN A 249 -15.54 -15.27 31.39
N ASP A 250 -15.65 -16.52 30.94
CA ASP A 250 -16.23 -16.86 29.62
C ASP A 250 -17.69 -16.36 29.54
N LEU A 251 -18.50 -16.64 30.56
CA LEU A 251 -19.89 -16.15 30.64
C LEU A 251 -19.96 -14.61 30.69
N ARG A 252 -19.04 -13.95 31.40
CA ARG A 252 -18.97 -12.48 31.41
C ARG A 252 -18.60 -11.89 30.07
N SER A 253 -17.73 -12.55 29.31
CA SER A 253 -17.40 -12.17 27.94
C SER A 253 -18.63 -12.27 27.04
N GLU A 254 -19.36 -13.39 27.10
CA GLU A 254 -20.58 -13.60 26.31
C GLU A 254 -21.69 -12.59 26.64
N VAL A 255 -21.84 -12.21 27.90
CA VAL A 255 -22.81 -11.17 28.31
C VAL A 255 -22.39 -9.78 27.81
N SER A 256 -21.09 -9.48 27.83
CA SER A 256 -20.57 -8.18 27.33
C SER A 256 -20.68 -8.03 25.82
N ASP A 257 -20.77 -9.12 25.06
CA ASP A 257 -20.95 -9.10 23.60
C ASP A 257 -22.44 -9.00 23.19
N HIS A 258 -23.36 -8.94 24.17
CA HIS A 258 -24.82 -8.86 23.96
C HIS A 258 -25.47 -7.60 24.55
N GLU A 259 -24.68 -6.66 25.07
CA GLU A 259 -25.07 -5.28 25.40
C GLU A 259 -24.60 -4.29 24.31
#